data_AF-A0A1G9H1D1-F1
#
_entry.id   AF-A0A1G9H1D1-F1
#
_cell.length_a   1.000
_cell.length_b   1.000
_cell.length_c   1.000
_cell.angle_alpha   90.00
_cell.angle_beta   90.00
_cell.angle_gamma   90.00
#
_symmetry.space_group_name_H-M   'P 1'
#
loop_
_entity.id
_entity.type
_entity.pdbx_description
1 polymer ?
#
loop_
_entity_poly.entity_id
_entity_poly.type
_entity_poly.pdbx_seq_one_letter_code
_entity_poly.pdbx_strand_id
1 'polypeptide(L)' 'MTLTLAGRTRKFWCAAYFYRRADPSRNRAIAVAVLVQVKETTVGTVQDRAASLLREINVADQHTTYAG' A
#
# COMPACT_ATOMS: atom_id res chain seq x y z
N MET A 1 15.99 -1.76 13.94
CA MET A 1 16.83 -1.49 12.76
C MET A 1 16.07 -0.61 11.78
N THR A 2 16.63 0.53 11.41
CA THR A 2 16.04 1.45 10.41
C THR A 2 16.28 0.90 9.00
N LEU A 3 15.23 0.74 8.20
CA LEU A 3 15.37 0.25 6.82
C LEU A 3 16.14 1.26 5.95
N THR A 4 17.01 0.75 5.08
CA THR A 4 17.65 1.57 4.04
C THR A 4 16.60 2.11 3.07
N LEU A 5 16.94 3.17 2.32
CA LEU A 5 16.06 3.68 1.25
C LEU A 5 15.67 2.55 0.27
N ALA A 6 16.63 1.73 -0.16
CA ALA A 6 16.38 0.59 -1.03
C ALA A 6 15.39 -0.43 -0.42
N GLY A 7 15.52 -0.71 0.88
CA GLY A 7 14.59 -1.60 1.59
C GLY A 7 13.16 -1.04 1.64
N ARG A 8 13.01 0.27 1.88
CA ARG A 8 11.72 0.96 1.89
C ARG A 8 11.07 0.96 0.51
N THR A 9 11.84 1.29 -0.52
CA THR A 9 11.39 1.25 -1.92
C THR A 9 10.95 -0.15 -2.34
N ARG A 10 11.70 -1.20 -1.97
CA ARG A 10 11.33 -2.59 -2.25
C ARG A 10 10.00 -2.97 -1.58
N LYS A 11 9.84 -2.67 -0.29
CA LYS A 11 8.59 -2.94 0.44
C LYS A 11 7.38 -2.27 -0.23
N PHE A 12 7.52 -0.99 -0.61
CA PHE A 12 6.49 -0.26 -1.34
C PHE A 12 6.10 -0.99 -2.64
N TRP A 13 7.07 -1.30 -3.50
CA TRP A 13 6.77 -1.92 -4.79
C TRP A 13 6.14 -3.30 -4.66
N CYS A 14 6.60 -4.13 -3.72
CA CYS A 14 6.00 -5.43 -3.46
C CYS A 14 4.56 -5.31 -2.97
N ALA A 15 4.29 -4.41 -2.03
CA ALA A 15 2.93 -4.20 -1.52
C ALA A 15 1.99 -3.64 -2.59
N ALA A 16 2.46 -2.64 -3.36
CA ALA A 16 1.69 -2.05 -4.45
C ALA A 16 1.38 -3.07 -5.56
N TYR A 17 2.36 -3.89 -5.94
CA TYR A 17 2.16 -4.96 -6.92
C TYR A 17 1.16 -5.99 -6.41
N PHE A 18 1.33 -6.47 -5.17
CA PHE A 18 0.42 -7.44 -4.57
C PHE A 18 -1.00 -6.89 -4.52
N TYR A 19 -1.21 -5.67 -4.03
CA TYR A 19 -2.56 -5.09 -3.98
C TYR A 19 -3.22 -5.02 -5.36
N ARG A 20 -2.48 -4.59 -6.39
CA ARG A 20 -3.02 -4.36 -7.74
C ARG A 20 -3.21 -5.62 -8.56
N ARG A 21 -2.37 -6.65 -8.36
CA ARG A 21 -2.31 -7.83 -9.24
C ARG A 21 -2.50 -9.17 -8.55
N ALA A 22 -2.54 -9.21 -7.22
CA ALA A 22 -2.91 -10.45 -6.55
C ALA A 22 -4.37 -10.80 -6.89
N ASP A 23 -4.59 -12.11 -6.98
CA ASP A 23 -5.91 -12.71 -7.06
C ASP A 23 -6.88 -12.01 -6.08
N PRO A 24 -8.06 -11.55 -6.54
CA PRO A 24 -9.04 -10.88 -5.68
C PRO A 24 -9.45 -11.67 -4.44
N SER A 25 -9.37 -13.00 -4.48
CA SER A 25 -9.64 -13.88 -3.34
C SER A 25 -8.55 -13.85 -2.26
N ARG A 26 -7.36 -13.31 -2.57
CA ARG A 26 -6.29 -13.19 -1.58
C ARG A 26 -6.53 -12.01 -0.67
N ASN A 27 -6.28 -12.22 0.62
CA ASN A 27 -6.37 -11.15 1.61
C ASN A 27 -5.34 -10.04 1.32
N ARG A 28 -5.84 -8.88 0.88
CA ARG A 28 -5.03 -7.69 0.56
C ARG A 28 -4.67 -6.84 1.78
N ALA A 29 -5.20 -7.15 2.97
CA ALA A 29 -4.95 -6.40 4.20
C ALA A 29 -3.45 -6.33 4.55
N ILE A 30 -2.68 -7.37 4.22
CA ILE A 30 -1.23 -7.37 4.46
C ILE A 30 -0.51 -6.31 3.60
N ALA A 31 -0.96 -6.10 2.36
CA ALA A 31 -0.39 -5.05 1.51
C ALA A 31 -0.74 -3.66 2.06
N VAL A 32 -1.96 -3.48 2.56
CA VAL A 32 -2.37 -2.23 3.23
C VAL A 32 -1.51 -1.96 4.46
N ALA A 33 -1.32 -2.95 5.32
CA ALA A 33 -0.48 -2.81 6.52
C ALA A 33 0.98 -2.45 6.18
N VAL A 34 1.55 -3.06 5.14
CA VAL A 34 2.90 -2.72 4.67
C VAL A 34 2.94 -1.29 4.11
N LEU A 35 1.94 -0.84 3.37
CA LEU A 35 1.87 0.52 2.86
C LEU A 35 1.76 1.55 3.99
N VAL A 36 0.98 1.27 5.04
CA VAL A 36 0.91 2.11 6.26
C VAL A 36 2.28 2.21 6.92
N GLN A 37 2.94 1.07 7.15
CA GLN A 37 4.29 1.06 7.73
C GLN A 37 5.28 1.86 6.87
N VAL A 38 5.25 1.71 5.55
CA VAL A 38 6.13 2.47 4.65
C VAL A 38 5.85 3.98 4.75
N LYS A 39 4.59 4.39 4.79
CA LYS A 39 4.19 5.80 4.95
C LYS A 39 4.72 6.42 6.25
N GLU A 40 4.71 5.64 7.34
CA GLU A 40 5.10 6.13 8.67
C GLU A 40 6.61 6.11 8.91
N THR A 41 7.35 5.25 8.20
CA THR A 41 8.78 5.00 8.45
C THR A 41 9.72 5.49 7.33
N THR A 42 9.15 6.13 6.31
CA THR A 42 9.88 6.70 5.16
C THR A 42 9.60 8.19 5.07
N VAL A 43 10.54 8.93 4.48
CA VAL A 43 10.38 10.36 4.17
C VAL A 43 10.61 10.56 2.67
N GLY A 44 9.86 11.48 2.05
CA GLY A 44 9.97 11.85 0.64
C GLY A 44 9.17 10.97 -0.31
N THR A 45 9.59 10.83 -1.57
CA THR A 45 8.75 10.32 -2.67
C THR A 45 8.08 8.96 -2.41
N VAL A 46 8.76 8.03 -1.71
CA VAL A 46 8.19 6.71 -1.40
C VAL A 46 7.06 6.82 -0.37
N GLN A 47 7.19 7.71 0.60
CA GLN A 47 6.12 8.04 1.56
C GLN A 47 4.91 8.62 0.83
N ASP A 48 5.12 9.59 -0.07
CA ASP A 48 4.05 10.25 -0.83
C ASP A 48 3.29 9.25 -1.70
N ARG A 49 4.01 8.34 -2.36
CA ARG A 49 3.41 7.29 -3.18
C ARG A 49 2.63 6.28 -2.35
N ALA A 50 3.13 5.90 -1.17
CA ALA A 50 2.39 5.03 -0.25
C ALA A 50 1.10 5.71 0.24
N ALA A 51 1.17 7.01 0.58
CA ALA A 51 0.00 7.79 0.98
C ALA A 51 -1.03 7.97 -0.14
N SER A 52 -0.59 8.16 -1.39
CA SER A 52 -1.48 8.21 -2.55
C SER A 52 -2.21 6.89 -2.75
N LEU A 53 -1.47 5.78 -2.75
CA LEU A 53 -2.07 4.46 -2.95
C LEU A 53 -3.06 4.10 -1.83
N LEU A 54 -2.75 4.40 -0.56
CA LEU A 54 -3.69 4.18 0.54
C LEU A 54 -5.00 4.96 0.38
N ARG A 55 -4.97 6.17 -0.19
CA ARG A 55 -6.18 6.94 -0.53
C ARG A 55 -6.97 6.28 -1.65
N GLU A 56 -6.31 5.84 -2.72
CA GLU A 56 -6.95 5.08 -3.82
C GLU A 56 -7.68 3.84 -3.30
N ILE A 57 -7.04 3.09 -2.39
CA ILE A 57 -7.59 1.89 -1.76
C ILE A 57 -8.87 2.22 -0.99
N ASN A 58 -8.82 3.24 -0.13
CA ASN A 58 -9.97 3.64 0.69
C ASN A 58 -11.17 4.08 -0.17
N VAL A 59 -10.92 4.76 -1.30
CA VAL A 59 -11.97 5.16 -2.24
C VAL A 59 -12.57 3.93 -2.95
N ALA A 60 -11.74 2.98 -3.38
CA ALA A 60 -12.21 1.76 -4.04
C ALA A 60 -13.11 0.91 -3.12
N ASP A 61 -12.74 0.78 -1.84
CA ASP A 61 -13.55 0.05 -0.85
C ASP A 61 -14.90 0.74 -0.58
N GLN A 62 -14.92 2.08 -0.55
CA GLN A 62 -16.16 2.86 -0.42
C GLN A 62 -17.10 2.64 -1.60
N HIS A 63 -16.59 2.69 -2.84
CA HIS A 63 -17.42 2.45 -4.03
C HIS A 63 -17.99 1.02 -4.10
N THR A 64 -17.29 0.03 -3.54
CA THR A 64 -17.79 -1.35 -3.45
C THR A 64 -18.94 -1.48 -2.45
N THR A 65 -18.95 -0.66 -1.40
CA THR A 65 -19.96 -0.69 -0.32
C THR A 65 -21.30 -0.07 -0.74
N TYR A 66 -21.32 0.85 -1.71
CA TYR A 66 -22.55 1.51 -2.20
C TYR A 66 -23.16 0.86 -3.46
N ALA A 67 -22.54 -0.20 -3.98
CA ALA A 67 -22.99 -0.90 -5.18
C ALA A 67 -23.69 -2.24 -4.90
N GLY A 68 -23.99 -2.53 -3.62
CA GLY A 68 -24.67 -3.75 -3.15
C GLY A 68 -26.10 -3.50 -2.71
#